data_AF-A0A8B7ST59-F1
#
_entry.id   AF-A0A8B7ST59-F1
#
_cell.length_a   1.000
_cell.length_b   1.000
_cell.length_c   1.000
_cell.angle_alpha   90.00
_cell.angle_beta   90.00
_cell.angle_gamma   90.00
#
_symmetry.space_group_name_H-M   'P 1'
#
loop_
_entity.id
_entity.type
_entity.pdbx_description
1 polymer ?
#
loop_
_entity_poly.entity_id
_entity_poly.type
_entity_poly.pdbx_seq_one_letter_code
_entity_poly.pdbx_strand_id
1 'polypeptide(L)'
;MWRGQKKLRGEKGPATMAHYKVEQDDWLIVYLKYLLFVFNFFFWVGGAAVLAVGVWTLVEKSGYLSVLASSTFAASAYILIFAGALVMVTGFLGFSAIIREDRSCLSTYFCLLLVIFLVELVAGVLAHVYYQRLNDELKQHLTQTLSENYGQPGASEITTSVDHLQQDFKCCGSNSSADWQHSAYILSQEAEGRQVPDSCCKTVVARCGQRAHPSNIYKVEGGCITKLEQFLANHLLLMGAVGIGVACLQTQEGKCLGPGGQLELVRKKPGRSMSVGSDLRNGSHLLLTPEAPAAFSLMANRVPP
;
A
#
# COMPACT_ATOMS: atom_id res chain seq x y z
N MET A 1 -10.05 12.29 -73.10
CA MET A 1 -9.95 13.44 -72.19
C MET A 1 -10.08 12.96 -70.74
N TRP A 2 -9.00 12.43 -70.14
CA TRP A 2 -9.01 11.98 -68.74
C TRP A 2 -8.70 13.18 -67.82
N ARG A 3 -9.59 13.51 -66.89
CA ARG A 3 -9.36 14.54 -65.86
C ARG A 3 -9.51 13.89 -64.49
N GLY A 4 -8.43 13.88 -63.71
CA GLY A 4 -8.21 12.87 -62.67
C GLY A 4 -8.95 13.09 -61.34
N GLN A 5 -9.27 11.97 -60.69
CA GLN A 5 -9.64 11.90 -59.28
C GLN A 5 -8.45 12.33 -58.39
N LYS A 6 -8.39 13.60 -57.98
CA LYS A 6 -7.53 14.02 -56.87
C LYS A 6 -8.16 13.59 -55.54
N LYS A 7 -7.82 12.36 -55.16
CA LYS A 7 -7.85 11.74 -53.83
C LYS A 7 -7.66 12.77 -52.70
N LEU A 8 -8.77 13.25 -52.12
CA LEU A 8 -8.79 14.02 -50.86
C LEU A 8 -8.50 13.10 -49.66
N ARG A 9 -7.28 12.54 -49.62
CA ARG A 9 -6.73 11.94 -48.40
C ARG A 9 -6.07 13.09 -47.64
N GLY A 10 -6.85 13.77 -46.79
CA GLY A 10 -6.34 14.87 -45.99
C GLY A 10 -5.18 14.43 -45.12
N GLU A 11 -3.99 15.01 -45.36
CA GLU A 11 -2.89 14.96 -44.40
C GLU A 11 -3.35 15.66 -43.12
N LYS A 12 -3.63 14.88 -42.07
CA LYS A 12 -3.66 15.41 -40.70
C LYS A 12 -2.22 15.80 -40.35
N GLY A 13 -1.86 17.03 -40.65
CA GLY A 13 -0.50 17.54 -40.46
C GLY A 13 -0.04 17.45 -39.00
N PRO A 14 1.28 17.53 -38.74
CA PRO A 14 1.85 17.34 -37.41
C PRO A 14 1.28 18.32 -36.37
N ALA A 15 0.87 19.53 -36.78
CA ALA A 15 0.19 20.50 -35.91
C ALA A 15 -1.14 19.98 -35.35
N THR A 16 -1.96 19.28 -36.15
CA THR A 16 -3.24 18.72 -35.71
C THR A 16 -3.04 17.57 -34.73
N MET A 17 -2.01 16.74 -34.96
CA MET A 17 -1.63 15.66 -34.04
C MET A 17 -1.06 16.20 -32.72
N ALA A 18 -0.27 17.28 -32.77
CA ALA A 18 0.27 17.94 -31.58
C ALA A 18 -0.83 18.65 -30.76
N HIS A 19 -1.81 19.29 -31.41
CA HIS A 19 -2.93 19.91 -30.70
C HIS A 19 -3.79 18.87 -29.98
N TYR A 20 -4.15 17.79 -30.70
CA TYR A 20 -4.90 16.67 -30.12
C TYR A 20 -4.15 16.02 -28.95
N LYS A 21 -2.81 15.91 -29.03
CA LYS A 21 -2.00 15.34 -27.94
C LYS A 21 -2.01 16.22 -26.68
N VAL A 22 -1.83 17.54 -26.83
CA VAL A 22 -1.94 18.50 -25.70
C VAL A 22 -3.32 18.43 -25.05
N GLU A 23 -4.38 18.53 -25.84
CA GLU A 23 -5.75 18.51 -25.36
C GLU A 23 -6.10 17.15 -24.70
N GLN A 24 -5.44 16.07 -25.13
CA GLN A 24 -5.52 14.76 -24.52
C GLN A 24 -4.75 14.65 -23.19
N ASP A 25 -3.55 15.24 -23.11
CA ASP A 25 -2.77 15.29 -21.88
C ASP A 25 -3.51 16.12 -20.79
N ASP A 26 -4.19 17.20 -21.17
CA ASP A 26 -4.96 18.06 -20.24
C ASP A 26 -6.15 17.31 -19.59
N TRP A 27 -6.98 16.59 -20.35
CA TRP A 27 -8.08 15.80 -19.75
C TRP A 27 -7.56 14.64 -18.90
N LEU A 28 -6.43 14.04 -19.31
CA LEU A 28 -5.79 12.95 -18.56
C LEU A 28 -5.32 13.44 -17.19
N ILE A 29 -4.70 14.62 -17.11
CA ILE A 29 -4.26 15.22 -15.85
C ILE A 29 -5.45 15.51 -14.92
N VAL A 30 -6.56 16.05 -15.46
CA VAL A 30 -7.78 16.28 -14.67
C VAL A 30 -8.37 14.96 -14.14
N TYR A 31 -8.42 13.93 -14.99
CA TYR A 31 -8.90 12.61 -14.61
C TYR A 31 -8.01 11.95 -13.54
N LEU A 32 -6.68 12.01 -13.68
CA LEU A 32 -5.72 11.50 -12.70
C LEU A 32 -5.80 12.24 -11.36
N LYS A 33 -5.95 13.58 -11.37
CA LYS A 33 -6.19 14.37 -10.14
C LYS A 33 -7.48 13.93 -9.44
N TYR A 34 -8.56 13.73 -10.18
CA TYR A 34 -9.83 13.27 -9.62
C TYR A 34 -9.74 11.85 -9.03
N LEU A 35 -9.11 10.91 -9.75
CA LEU A 35 -8.86 9.57 -9.22
C LEU A 35 -8.00 9.58 -7.96
N LEU A 36 -6.92 10.36 -7.94
CA LEU A 36 -6.03 10.48 -6.78
C LEU A 36 -6.76 11.09 -5.57
N PHE A 37 -7.65 12.06 -5.79
CA PHE A 37 -8.50 12.66 -4.76
C PHE A 37 -9.47 11.64 -4.16
N VAL A 38 -10.21 10.91 -5.01
CA VAL A 38 -11.16 9.87 -4.58
C VAL A 38 -10.42 8.73 -3.84
N PHE A 39 -9.26 8.32 -4.33
CA PHE A 39 -8.41 7.32 -3.67
C PHE A 39 -7.94 7.77 -2.29
N ASN A 40 -7.39 8.98 -2.16
CA ASN A 40 -6.95 9.53 -0.87
C ASN A 40 -8.12 9.68 0.12
N PHE A 41 -9.33 10.02 -0.37
CA PHE A 41 -10.53 10.05 0.48
C PHE A 41 -10.87 8.66 1.05
N PHE A 42 -10.89 7.60 0.22
CA PHE A 42 -11.12 6.25 0.70
C PHE A 42 -10.02 5.76 1.67
N PHE A 43 -8.75 6.11 1.42
CA PHE A 43 -7.66 5.82 2.36
C PHE A 43 -7.82 6.54 3.69
N TRP A 44 -8.24 7.82 3.68
CA TRP A 44 -8.50 8.58 4.90
C TRP A 44 -9.65 7.98 5.72
N VAL A 45 -10.77 7.62 5.07
CA VAL A 45 -11.90 6.93 5.73
C VAL A 45 -11.48 5.56 6.26
N GLY A 46 -10.69 4.79 5.50
CA GLY A 46 -10.15 3.51 5.93
C GLY A 46 -9.23 3.64 7.15
N GLY A 47 -8.33 4.63 7.15
CA GLY A 47 -7.47 4.95 8.30
C GLY A 47 -8.27 5.31 9.55
N ALA A 48 -9.35 6.09 9.38
CA ALA A 48 -10.26 6.44 10.49
C ALA A 48 -11.01 5.21 11.03
N ALA A 49 -11.44 4.29 10.18
CA ALA A 49 -12.08 3.04 10.60
C ALA A 49 -11.08 2.12 11.34
N VAL A 50 -9.86 1.96 10.83
CA VAL A 50 -8.80 1.18 11.48
C VAL A 50 -8.42 1.77 12.84
N LEU A 51 -8.28 3.11 12.93
CA LEU A 51 -8.04 3.82 14.18
C LEU A 51 -9.18 3.60 15.19
N ALA A 52 -10.44 3.68 14.74
CA ALA A 52 -11.60 3.44 15.59
C ALA A 52 -11.64 2.00 16.13
N VAL A 53 -11.35 0.99 15.30
CA VAL A 53 -11.25 -0.42 15.73
C VAL A 53 -10.12 -0.60 16.74
N GLY A 54 -8.96 0.04 16.54
CA GLY A 54 -7.84 -0.01 17.48
C GLY A 54 -8.20 0.59 18.85
N VAL A 55 -8.82 1.78 18.86
CA VAL A 55 -9.30 2.43 20.10
C VAL A 55 -10.39 1.60 20.77
N TRP A 56 -11.35 1.07 20.02
CA TRP A 56 -12.41 0.19 20.54
C TRP A 56 -11.82 -1.05 21.22
N THR A 57 -10.87 -1.71 20.56
CA THR A 57 -10.18 -2.89 21.10
C THR A 57 -9.48 -2.58 22.43
N LEU A 58 -8.85 -1.41 22.54
CA LEU A 58 -8.17 -0.98 23.76
C LEU A 58 -9.14 -0.64 24.89
N VAL A 59 -10.27 0.01 24.58
CA VAL A 59 -11.32 0.36 25.56
C VAL A 59 -12.04 -0.88 26.08
N GLU A 60 -12.51 -1.77 25.20
CA GLU A 60 -13.22 -2.99 25.59
C GLU A 60 -12.36 -3.89 26.50
N LYS A 61 -11.04 -3.94 26.25
CA LYS A 61 -10.10 -4.70 27.07
C LYS A 61 -9.54 -3.93 28.27
N SER A 62 -9.78 -2.61 28.41
CA SER A 62 -9.19 -1.82 29.50
C SER A 62 -9.61 -2.30 30.89
N GLY A 63 -10.82 -2.84 31.03
CA GLY A 63 -11.31 -3.44 32.28
C GLY A 63 -10.56 -4.70 32.74
N TYR A 64 -9.80 -5.34 31.85
CA TYR A 64 -9.02 -6.56 32.13
C TYR A 64 -7.49 -6.32 32.16
N LEU A 65 -7.03 -5.13 31.77
CA LEU A 65 -5.60 -4.80 31.66
C LEU A 65 -4.83 -4.90 33.00
N SER A 66 -5.52 -4.81 34.13
CA SER A 66 -4.93 -4.91 35.47
C SER A 66 -4.72 -6.34 35.98
N VAL A 67 -5.25 -7.36 35.29
CA VAL A 67 -5.26 -8.75 35.81
C VAL A 67 -4.72 -9.77 34.81
N LEU A 68 -4.94 -9.62 33.50
CA LEU A 68 -4.71 -10.73 32.55
C LEU A 68 -4.12 -10.33 31.18
N ALA A 69 -3.52 -9.14 31.06
CA ALA A 69 -2.96 -8.68 29.80
C ALA A 69 -1.68 -9.46 29.39
N SER A 70 -1.84 -10.47 28.55
CA SER A 70 -0.76 -10.94 27.69
C SER A 70 -0.31 -9.77 26.81
N SER A 71 0.99 -9.44 26.90
CA SER A 71 1.59 -8.25 26.31
C SER A 71 1.38 -8.11 24.80
N THR A 72 1.15 -9.24 24.11
CA THR A 72 0.97 -9.33 22.66
C THR A 72 -0.35 -8.75 22.16
N PHE A 73 -1.46 -8.90 22.88
CA PHE A 73 -2.76 -8.30 22.48
C PHE A 73 -2.79 -6.78 22.68
N ALA A 74 -2.16 -6.27 23.74
CA ALA A 74 -2.01 -4.84 23.92
C ALA A 74 -1.10 -4.25 22.83
N ALA A 75 0.02 -4.92 22.52
CA ALA A 75 0.93 -4.50 21.46
C ALA A 75 0.25 -4.42 20.09
N SER A 76 -0.56 -5.41 19.71
CA SER A 76 -1.26 -5.41 18.41
C SER A 76 -2.29 -4.27 18.31
N ALA A 77 -3.02 -3.97 19.40
CA ALA A 77 -3.95 -2.82 19.44
C ALA A 77 -3.21 -1.48 19.28
N TYR A 78 -2.08 -1.28 19.97
CA TYR A 78 -1.27 -0.06 19.81
C TYR A 78 -0.68 0.09 18.41
N ILE A 79 -0.22 -1.00 17.79
CA ILE A 79 0.25 -1.00 16.40
C ILE A 79 -0.88 -0.61 15.45
N LEU A 80 -2.10 -1.13 15.65
CA LEU A 80 -3.27 -0.80 14.83
C LEU A 80 -3.66 0.69 14.94
N ILE A 81 -3.65 1.25 16.16
CA ILE A 81 -3.87 2.68 16.42
C ILE A 81 -2.81 3.53 15.70
N PHE A 82 -1.52 3.18 15.84
CA PHE A 82 -0.42 3.91 15.20
C PHE A 82 -0.52 3.89 13.67
N ALA A 83 -0.79 2.71 13.09
CA ALA A 83 -0.96 2.56 11.64
C ALA A 83 -2.17 3.34 11.12
N GLY A 84 -3.33 3.24 11.79
CA GLY A 84 -4.54 3.99 11.42
C GLY A 84 -4.34 5.50 11.48
N ALA A 85 -3.69 6.00 12.53
CA ALA A 85 -3.35 7.42 12.68
C ALA A 85 -2.38 7.90 11.58
N LEU A 86 -1.37 7.10 11.24
CA LEU A 86 -0.44 7.40 10.15
C LEU A 86 -1.20 7.51 8.82
N VAL A 87 -2.06 6.55 8.48
CA VAL A 87 -2.87 6.57 7.24
C VAL A 87 -3.85 7.75 7.21
N MET A 88 -4.43 8.16 8.34
CA MET A 88 -5.25 9.39 8.40
C MET A 88 -4.43 10.64 8.10
N VAL A 89 -3.23 10.77 8.68
CA VAL A 89 -2.35 11.92 8.44
C VAL A 89 -1.90 11.96 6.99
N THR A 90 -1.52 10.83 6.39
CA THR A 90 -1.10 10.78 4.98
C THR A 90 -2.23 11.13 4.02
N GLY A 91 -3.46 10.64 4.27
CA GLY A 91 -4.64 10.97 3.47
C GLY A 91 -4.98 12.47 3.51
N PHE A 92 -4.89 13.09 4.69
CA PHE A 92 -5.12 14.55 4.84
C PHE A 92 -4.04 15.39 4.14
N LEU A 93 -2.77 14.96 4.21
CA LEU A 93 -1.68 15.60 3.48
C LEU A 93 -1.82 15.42 1.96
N GLY A 94 -2.29 14.25 1.49
CA GLY A 94 -2.59 14.00 0.08
C GLY A 94 -3.70 14.93 -0.44
N PHE A 95 -4.79 15.08 0.31
CA PHE A 95 -5.85 16.05 0.02
C PHE A 95 -5.31 17.50 -0.05
N SER A 96 -4.46 17.87 0.89
CA SER A 96 -3.81 19.19 0.95
C SER A 96 -2.87 19.44 -0.24
N ALA A 97 -2.11 18.42 -0.66
CA ALA A 97 -1.20 18.50 -1.80
C ALA A 97 -1.94 18.67 -3.14
N ILE A 98 -3.10 17.99 -3.30
CA ILE A 98 -3.95 18.10 -4.50
C ILE A 98 -4.57 19.51 -4.60
N ILE A 99 -5.12 20.05 -3.50
CA ILE A 99 -5.85 21.32 -3.53
C ILE A 99 -4.93 22.54 -3.63
N ARG A 100 -3.78 22.55 -2.93
CA ARG A 100 -2.96 23.77 -2.84
C ARG A 100 -2.10 24.03 -4.08
N GLU A 101 -1.93 23.02 -4.95
CA GLU A 101 -1.03 23.00 -6.13
C GLU A 101 0.41 23.51 -5.87
N ASP A 102 0.80 23.60 -4.59
CA ASP A 102 2.07 24.14 -4.15
C ASP A 102 3.17 23.08 -4.23
N ARG A 103 4.29 23.47 -4.82
CA ARG A 103 5.51 22.67 -4.90
C ARG A 103 6.01 22.24 -3.52
N SER A 104 5.83 23.07 -2.48
CA SER A 104 6.21 22.72 -1.11
C SER A 104 5.35 21.57 -0.57
N CYS A 105 4.02 21.70 -0.60
CA CYS A 105 3.12 20.63 -0.12
C CYS A 105 3.28 19.32 -0.89
N LEU A 106 3.43 19.38 -2.21
CA LEU A 106 3.67 18.20 -3.04
C LEU A 106 5.00 17.52 -2.70
N SER A 107 6.07 18.30 -2.49
CA SER A 107 7.38 17.78 -2.07
C SER A 107 7.33 17.16 -0.67
N THR A 108 6.62 17.75 0.29
CA THR A 108 6.46 17.18 1.63
C THR A 108 5.71 15.84 1.57
N TYR A 109 4.63 15.75 0.79
CA TYR A 109 3.89 14.51 0.59
C TYR A 109 4.77 13.41 -0.04
N PHE A 110 5.53 13.73 -1.08
CA PHE A 110 6.46 12.79 -1.70
C PHE A 110 7.57 12.31 -0.74
N CYS A 111 8.20 13.23 0.01
CA CYS A 111 9.21 12.87 1.00
C CYS A 111 8.64 11.96 2.10
N LEU A 112 7.41 12.20 2.55
CA LEU A 112 6.73 11.39 3.54
C LEU A 112 6.38 9.99 2.99
N LEU A 113 5.93 9.88 1.72
CA LEU A 113 5.73 8.59 1.06
C LEU A 113 7.03 7.78 0.96
N LEU A 114 8.16 8.43 0.62
CA LEU A 114 9.46 7.77 0.60
C LEU A 114 9.89 7.26 1.98
N VAL A 115 9.67 8.02 3.05
CA VAL A 115 9.98 7.58 4.42
C VAL A 115 9.12 6.35 4.80
N ILE A 116 7.83 6.36 4.46
CA ILE A 116 6.94 5.21 4.70
C ILE A 116 7.43 3.99 3.92
N PHE A 117 7.76 4.13 2.64
CA PHE A 117 8.30 3.04 1.82
C PHE A 117 9.61 2.45 2.42
N LEU A 118 10.49 3.27 2.96
CA LEU A 118 11.70 2.80 3.65
C LEU A 118 11.37 2.03 4.94
N VAL A 119 10.39 2.49 5.72
CA VAL A 119 9.92 1.80 6.94
C VAL A 119 9.25 0.47 6.58
N GLU A 120 8.40 0.44 5.54
CA GLU A 120 7.76 -0.77 5.02
C GLU A 120 8.79 -1.79 4.48
N LEU A 121 9.84 -1.32 3.80
CA LEU A 121 10.93 -2.18 3.32
C LEU A 121 11.68 -2.81 4.51
N VAL A 122 12.03 -2.02 5.53
CA VAL A 122 12.68 -2.54 6.74
C VAL A 122 11.76 -3.51 7.48
N ALA A 123 10.47 -3.18 7.64
CA ALA A 123 9.49 -4.06 8.28
C ALA A 123 9.30 -5.37 7.51
N GLY A 124 9.26 -5.34 6.18
CA GLY A 124 9.17 -6.53 5.32
C GLY A 124 10.41 -7.42 5.42
N VAL A 125 11.61 -6.83 5.45
CA VAL A 125 12.86 -7.58 5.67
C VAL A 125 12.89 -8.22 7.06
N LEU A 126 12.50 -7.48 8.10
CA LEU A 126 12.39 -8.01 9.46
C LEU A 126 11.36 -9.15 9.55
N ALA A 127 10.16 -8.97 8.97
CA ALA A 127 9.13 -10.00 8.95
C ALA A 127 9.58 -11.27 8.21
N HIS A 128 10.38 -11.14 7.15
CA HIS A 128 10.97 -12.28 6.45
C HIS A 128 12.04 -12.99 7.30
N VAL A 129 12.97 -12.23 7.90
CA VAL A 129 14.04 -12.77 8.78
C VAL A 129 13.48 -13.48 10.01
N TYR A 130 12.42 -12.93 10.61
CA TYR A 130 11.77 -13.50 11.80
C TYR A 130 10.57 -14.41 11.50
N TYR A 131 10.28 -14.73 10.23
CA TYR A 131 9.08 -15.48 9.81
C TYR A 131 8.85 -16.76 10.61
N GLN A 132 9.91 -17.57 10.80
CA GLN A 132 9.82 -18.82 11.55
C GLN A 132 9.40 -18.60 13.01
N ARG A 133 9.96 -17.57 13.66
CA ARG A 133 9.62 -17.22 15.06
C ARG A 133 8.20 -16.72 15.18
N LEU A 134 7.77 -15.83 14.27
CA LEU A 134 6.41 -15.33 14.22
C LEU A 134 5.39 -16.46 13.99
N ASN A 135 5.74 -17.46 13.17
CA ASN A 135 4.89 -18.62 12.94
C ASN A 135 4.79 -19.52 14.18
N ASP A 136 5.92 -19.81 14.85
CA ASP A 136 5.92 -20.60 16.09
C ASP A 136 5.14 -19.90 17.22
N GLU A 137 5.32 -18.58 17.39
CA GLU A 137 4.54 -17.78 18.36
C GLU A 137 3.05 -17.77 18.01
N LEU A 138 2.68 -17.61 16.74
CA LEU A 138 1.29 -17.66 16.30
C LEU A 138 0.66 -19.04 16.54
N LYS A 139 1.40 -20.12 16.27
CA LYS A 139 0.99 -21.50 16.57
C LYS A 139 0.73 -21.70 18.06
N GLN A 140 1.65 -21.23 18.90
CA GLN A 140 1.52 -21.33 20.36
C GLN A 140 0.33 -20.51 20.86
N HIS A 141 0.21 -19.24 20.45
CA HIS A 141 -0.91 -18.39 20.83
C HIS A 141 -2.27 -18.93 20.39
N LEU A 142 -2.39 -19.43 19.16
CA LEU A 142 -3.65 -20.03 18.70
C LEU A 142 -3.96 -21.32 19.47
N THR A 143 -2.96 -22.19 19.71
CA THR A 143 -3.15 -23.42 20.51
C THR A 143 -3.60 -23.10 21.93
N GLN A 144 -2.97 -22.13 22.59
CA GLN A 144 -3.35 -21.66 23.92
C GLN A 144 -4.77 -21.07 23.91
N THR A 145 -5.11 -20.24 22.93
CA THR A 145 -6.45 -19.64 22.80
C THR A 145 -7.54 -20.69 22.65
N LEU A 146 -7.32 -21.70 21.79
CA LEU A 146 -8.22 -22.85 21.62
C LEU A 146 -8.34 -23.69 22.89
N SER A 147 -7.22 -23.90 23.60
CA SER A 147 -7.19 -24.73 24.81
C SER A 147 -7.89 -24.07 25.99
N GLU A 148 -7.60 -22.79 26.25
CA GLU A 148 -7.98 -22.11 27.49
C GLU A 148 -9.25 -21.26 27.37
N ASN A 149 -9.53 -20.68 26.20
CA ASN A 149 -10.56 -19.62 26.07
C ASN A 149 -11.79 -20.04 25.24
N TYR A 150 -11.68 -21.09 24.43
CA TYR A 150 -12.81 -21.57 23.64
C TYR A 150 -13.94 -22.10 24.55
N GLY A 151 -15.17 -21.66 24.30
CA GLY A 151 -16.36 -22.05 25.07
C GLY A 151 -16.46 -21.46 26.49
N GLN A 152 -15.52 -20.60 26.92
CA GLN A 152 -15.53 -20.03 28.27
C GLN A 152 -16.53 -18.86 28.42
N PRO A 153 -17.15 -18.70 29.61
CA PRO A 153 -18.01 -17.54 29.88
C PRO A 153 -17.20 -16.24 29.82
N GLY A 154 -17.65 -15.30 28.98
CA GLY A 154 -16.92 -14.06 28.67
C GLY A 154 -15.97 -14.13 27.45
N ALA A 155 -15.87 -15.29 26.80
CA ALA A 155 -15.03 -15.52 25.60
C ALA A 155 -15.85 -15.97 24.37
N SER A 156 -17.11 -15.54 24.26
CA SER A 156 -17.99 -15.83 23.12
C SER A 156 -17.37 -15.40 21.78
N GLU A 157 -16.83 -14.18 21.73
CA GLU A 157 -16.20 -13.61 20.53
C GLU A 157 -15.02 -14.46 20.03
N ILE A 158 -14.24 -15.04 20.96
CA ILE A 158 -13.13 -15.94 20.64
C ILE A 158 -13.68 -17.26 20.05
N THR A 159 -14.73 -17.79 20.67
CA THR A 159 -15.40 -19.03 20.23
C THR A 159 -15.92 -18.88 18.80
N THR A 160 -16.71 -17.82 18.55
CA THR A 160 -17.23 -17.49 17.21
C THR A 160 -16.12 -17.24 16.18
N SER A 161 -15.04 -16.54 16.57
CA SER A 161 -13.88 -16.32 15.68
C SER A 161 -13.16 -17.62 15.30
N VAL A 162 -13.01 -18.56 16.24
CA VAL A 162 -12.42 -19.89 15.99
C VAL A 162 -13.34 -20.75 15.11
N ASP A 163 -14.66 -20.67 15.30
CA ASP A 163 -15.64 -21.40 14.50
C ASP A 163 -15.60 -20.94 13.03
N HIS A 164 -15.56 -19.63 12.80
CA HIS A 164 -15.37 -19.04 11.46
C HIS A 164 -14.03 -19.46 10.84
N LEU A 165 -12.92 -19.35 11.58
CA LEU A 165 -11.60 -19.78 11.11
C LEU A 165 -11.63 -21.24 10.62
N GLN A 166 -12.28 -22.14 11.36
CA GLN A 166 -12.34 -23.56 11.00
C GLN A 166 -13.20 -23.83 9.76
N GLN A 167 -14.36 -23.18 9.64
CA GLN A 167 -15.26 -23.36 8.50
C GLN A 167 -14.73 -22.71 7.22
N ASP A 168 -14.25 -21.47 7.31
CA ASP A 168 -13.78 -20.70 6.15
C ASP A 168 -12.50 -21.32 5.56
N PHE A 169 -11.54 -21.70 6.41
CA PHE A 169 -10.28 -22.33 6.00
C PHE A 169 -10.32 -23.86 5.91
N LYS A 170 -11.46 -24.48 6.23
CA LYS A 170 -11.71 -25.93 6.13
C LYS A 170 -10.66 -26.74 6.87
N CYS A 171 -10.47 -26.40 8.14
CA CYS A 171 -9.40 -26.87 9.02
C CYS A 171 -9.95 -27.19 10.42
N CYS A 172 -9.12 -27.80 11.29
CA CYS A 172 -9.49 -28.09 12.67
C CYS A 172 -8.25 -28.06 13.57
N GLY A 173 -8.37 -27.33 14.69
CA GLY A 173 -7.26 -27.09 15.62
C GLY A 173 -6.18 -26.13 15.07
N SER A 174 -5.12 -25.90 15.83
CA SER A 174 -4.05 -24.97 15.45
C SER A 174 -3.11 -25.62 14.43
N ASN A 175 -2.46 -26.72 14.85
CA ASN A 175 -1.61 -27.59 14.03
C ASN A 175 -2.32 -28.92 13.67
N SER A 176 -3.28 -29.36 14.47
CA SER A 176 -3.99 -30.63 14.24
C SER A 176 -5.36 -30.69 14.92
N SER A 177 -6.24 -31.60 14.47
CA SER A 177 -7.48 -31.89 15.19
C SER A 177 -7.26 -32.52 16.57
N ALA A 178 -6.05 -32.97 16.91
CA ALA A 178 -5.72 -33.53 18.22
C ALA A 178 -5.47 -32.44 19.28
N ASP A 179 -5.23 -31.20 18.87
CA ASP A 179 -5.00 -30.06 19.77
C ASP A 179 -6.19 -29.83 20.73
N TRP A 180 -7.39 -30.28 20.33
CA TRP A 180 -8.62 -30.25 21.13
C TRP A 180 -8.63 -31.21 22.32
N GLN A 181 -7.84 -32.28 22.32
CA GLN A 181 -7.89 -33.37 23.31
C GLN A 181 -7.62 -32.93 24.76
N HIS A 182 -6.96 -31.79 24.95
CA HIS A 182 -6.59 -31.25 26.26
C HIS A 182 -7.18 -29.85 26.50
N SER A 183 -8.09 -29.39 25.63
CA SER A 183 -8.78 -28.12 25.80
C SER A 183 -9.77 -28.16 26.97
N ALA A 184 -9.89 -27.03 27.67
CA ALA A 184 -10.87 -26.85 28.74
C ALA A 184 -12.30 -27.12 28.24
N TYR A 185 -12.60 -26.77 26.99
CA TYR A 185 -13.88 -27.05 26.34
C TYR A 185 -14.19 -28.55 26.25
N ILE A 186 -13.29 -29.39 25.71
CA ILE A 186 -13.55 -30.83 25.55
C ILE A 186 -13.61 -31.57 26.91
N LEU A 187 -12.96 -31.02 27.93
CA LEU A 187 -13.02 -31.52 29.30
C LEU A 187 -14.28 -31.03 30.07
N SER A 188 -15.00 -30.04 29.54
CA SER A 188 -16.20 -29.47 30.16
C SER A 188 -17.47 -30.28 29.86
N GLN A 189 -18.52 -30.07 30.66
CA GLN A 189 -19.78 -30.80 30.49
C GLN A 189 -20.51 -30.39 29.20
N GLU A 190 -20.27 -29.17 28.74
CA GLU A 190 -20.75 -28.55 27.50
C GLU A 190 -20.26 -29.29 26.25
N ALA A 191 -19.15 -30.05 26.33
CA ALA A 191 -18.68 -30.87 25.21
C ALA A 191 -19.67 -31.96 24.79
N GLU A 192 -20.53 -32.45 25.70
CA GLU A 192 -21.48 -33.54 25.44
C GLU A 192 -20.82 -34.78 24.77
N GLY A 193 -19.58 -35.11 25.16
CA GLY A 193 -18.81 -36.22 24.59
C GLY A 193 -18.22 -35.97 23.20
N ARG A 194 -18.24 -34.73 22.69
CA ARG A 194 -17.49 -34.33 21.48
C ARG A 194 -15.98 -34.43 21.72
N GLN A 195 -15.22 -34.78 20.68
CA GLN A 195 -13.74 -34.79 20.69
C GLN A 195 -13.13 -33.55 20.01
N VAL A 196 -13.92 -32.86 19.21
CA VAL A 196 -13.64 -31.55 18.59
C VAL A 196 -14.94 -30.74 18.56
N PRO A 197 -14.93 -29.40 18.47
CA PRO A 197 -16.14 -28.63 18.29
C PRO A 197 -16.83 -28.94 16.95
N ASP A 198 -18.13 -28.65 16.85
CA ASP A 198 -18.91 -28.99 15.64
C ASP A 198 -18.52 -28.13 14.42
N SER A 199 -17.85 -27.00 14.63
CA SER A 199 -17.16 -26.18 13.62
C SER A 199 -15.96 -26.87 12.95
N CYS A 200 -15.43 -27.97 13.50
CA CYS A 200 -14.42 -28.79 12.83
C CYS A 200 -15.01 -29.74 11.77
N CYS A 201 -16.34 -29.88 11.70
CA CYS A 201 -17.02 -30.82 10.81
C CYS A 201 -17.21 -30.26 9.40
N LYS A 202 -17.15 -31.14 8.39
CA LYS A 202 -17.41 -30.79 6.98
C LYS A 202 -18.87 -30.48 6.70
N THR A 203 -19.75 -31.11 7.48
CA THR A 203 -21.18 -30.81 7.54
C THR A 203 -21.48 -30.47 8.99
N VAL A 204 -21.74 -29.19 9.29
CA VAL A 204 -22.03 -28.73 10.65
C VAL A 204 -23.43 -29.22 11.03
N VAL A 205 -23.47 -30.23 11.91
CA VAL A 205 -24.69 -30.73 12.55
C VAL A 205 -24.41 -30.92 14.04
N ALA A 206 -25.43 -30.77 14.88
CA ALA A 206 -25.26 -30.89 16.33
C ALA A 206 -24.58 -32.22 16.71
N ARG A 207 -23.53 -32.15 17.54
CA ARG A 207 -22.75 -33.31 18.03
C ARG A 207 -21.97 -34.09 16.97
N CYS A 208 -21.76 -33.54 15.77
CA CYS A 208 -20.90 -34.17 14.76
C CYS A 208 -19.46 -34.41 15.26
N GLY A 209 -18.97 -33.58 16.18
CA GLY A 209 -17.66 -33.69 16.81
C GLY A 209 -17.44 -34.92 17.69
N GLN A 210 -18.49 -35.71 18.01
CA GLN A 210 -18.37 -36.97 18.76
C GLN A 210 -17.58 -38.05 18.01
N ARG A 211 -17.49 -38.00 16.67
CA ARG A 211 -16.81 -39.01 15.85
C ARG A 211 -15.65 -38.41 15.07
N ALA A 212 -14.43 -38.58 15.59
CA ALA A 212 -13.17 -38.05 15.05
C ALA A 212 -12.67 -38.67 13.72
N HIS A 213 -13.57 -38.99 12.79
CA HIS A 213 -13.24 -39.70 11.54
C HIS A 213 -12.80 -38.74 10.41
N PRO A 214 -11.76 -39.08 9.60
CA PRO A 214 -11.27 -38.20 8.51
C PRO A 214 -12.29 -37.88 7.41
N SER A 215 -13.35 -38.69 7.24
CA SER A 215 -14.43 -38.35 6.31
C SER A 215 -15.33 -37.22 6.82
N ASN A 216 -15.51 -37.09 8.14
CA ASN A 216 -16.45 -36.18 8.80
C ASN A 216 -15.82 -34.84 9.21
N ILE A 217 -14.54 -34.85 9.59
CA ILE A 217 -13.81 -33.68 10.13
C ILE A 217 -12.71 -33.22 9.17
N TYR A 218 -12.41 -31.93 9.19
CA TYR A 218 -11.26 -31.36 8.49
C TYR A 218 -9.94 -31.80 9.14
N LYS A 219 -9.35 -32.88 8.63
CA LYS A 219 -7.96 -33.28 8.96
C LYS A 219 -7.01 -32.79 7.87
N VAL A 220 -6.42 -31.63 8.12
CA VAL A 220 -5.43 -30.97 7.26
C VAL A 220 -4.08 -31.03 7.95
N GLU A 221 -3.03 -31.37 7.21
CA GLU A 221 -1.65 -31.33 7.71
C GLU A 221 -1.24 -29.88 8.02
N GLY A 222 -0.75 -29.64 9.23
CA GLY A 222 -0.47 -28.28 9.73
C GLY A 222 -1.70 -27.47 10.18
N GLY A 223 -2.89 -28.08 10.23
CA GLY A 223 -4.07 -27.53 10.89
C GLY A 223 -4.60 -26.23 10.27
N CYS A 224 -5.18 -25.36 11.09
CA CYS A 224 -5.64 -24.05 10.63
C CYS A 224 -4.49 -23.07 10.39
N ILE A 225 -3.36 -23.17 11.11
CA ILE A 225 -2.25 -22.25 10.90
C ILE A 225 -1.69 -22.39 9.50
N THR A 226 -1.40 -23.60 9.01
CA THR A 226 -0.86 -23.76 7.64
C THR A 226 -1.84 -23.31 6.56
N LYS A 227 -3.16 -23.35 6.81
CA LYS A 227 -4.16 -22.77 5.90
C LYS A 227 -4.17 -21.25 5.95
N LEU A 228 -4.05 -20.66 7.13
CA LEU A 228 -3.92 -19.22 7.32
C LEU A 228 -2.61 -18.70 6.70
N GLU A 229 -1.47 -19.37 6.89
CA GLU A 229 -0.19 -19.09 6.23
C GLU A 229 -0.33 -19.09 4.71
N GLN A 230 -0.96 -20.11 4.12
CA GLN A 230 -1.19 -20.21 2.66
C GLN A 230 -2.05 -19.06 2.13
N PHE A 231 -3.09 -18.68 2.88
CA PHE A 231 -3.95 -17.54 2.53
C PHE A 231 -3.20 -16.21 2.62
N LEU A 232 -2.50 -15.96 3.74
CA LEU A 232 -1.66 -14.79 3.92
C LEU A 232 -0.62 -14.70 2.79
N ALA A 233 0.16 -15.76 2.52
CA ALA A 233 1.18 -15.77 1.48
C ALA A 233 0.62 -15.42 0.09
N ASN A 234 -0.53 -15.96 -0.29
CA ASN A 234 -1.18 -15.66 -1.57
C ASN A 234 -1.63 -14.19 -1.66
N HIS A 235 -2.21 -13.64 -0.60
CA HIS A 235 -2.64 -12.23 -0.57
C HIS A 235 -1.47 -11.26 -0.45
N LEU A 236 -0.43 -11.59 0.33
CA LEU A 236 0.81 -10.82 0.44
C LEU A 236 1.58 -10.80 -0.89
N LEU A 237 1.57 -11.88 -1.68
CA LEU A 237 2.19 -11.89 -3.01
C LEU A 237 1.51 -10.87 -3.94
N LEU A 238 0.18 -10.82 -3.93
CA LEU A 238 -0.58 -9.84 -4.74
C LEU A 238 -0.35 -8.40 -4.25
N MET A 239 -0.40 -8.15 -2.94
CA MET A 239 -0.08 -6.83 -2.38
C MET A 239 1.36 -6.42 -2.65
N GLY A 240 2.32 -7.35 -2.55
CA GLY A 240 3.73 -7.12 -2.85
C GLY A 240 3.98 -6.80 -4.32
N ALA A 241 3.30 -7.49 -5.25
CA ALA A 241 3.36 -7.17 -6.68
C ALA A 241 2.85 -5.76 -6.99
N VAL A 242 1.73 -5.34 -6.35
CA VAL A 242 1.21 -3.97 -6.45
C VAL A 242 2.19 -2.96 -5.85
N GLY A 243 2.74 -3.25 -4.66
CA GLY A 243 3.72 -2.40 -3.97
C GLY A 243 5.01 -2.18 -4.77
N ILE A 244 5.55 -3.24 -5.38
CA ILE A 244 6.71 -3.14 -6.29
C ILE A 244 6.37 -2.25 -7.50
N GLY A 245 5.19 -2.43 -8.11
CA GLY A 245 4.73 -1.57 -9.20
C GLY A 245 4.66 -0.09 -8.81
N VAL A 246 4.10 0.21 -7.65
CA VAL A 246 4.03 1.58 -7.10
C VAL A 246 5.43 2.15 -6.80
N ALA A 247 6.32 1.36 -6.19
CA ALA A 247 7.70 1.78 -5.92
C ALA A 247 8.50 2.08 -7.20
N CYS A 248 8.30 1.28 -8.25
CA CYS A 248 8.87 1.55 -9.57
C CYS A 248 8.37 2.87 -10.19
N LEU A 249 7.11 3.25 -9.96
CA LEU A 249 6.57 4.54 -10.40
C LEU A 249 7.15 5.70 -9.60
N GLN A 250 7.14 5.63 -8.26
CA GLN A 250 7.68 6.67 -7.38
C GLN A 250 9.18 6.95 -7.65
N THR A 251 9.97 5.90 -7.94
CA THR A 251 11.40 6.05 -8.26
C THR A 251 11.68 6.57 -9.67
N GLN A 252 10.71 6.55 -10.59
CA GLN A 252 10.84 7.24 -11.88
C GLN A 252 10.63 8.74 -11.72
N GLU A 253 9.64 9.18 -10.94
CA GLU A 253 9.40 10.61 -10.68
C GLU A 253 10.57 11.24 -9.90
N GLY A 254 11.14 10.52 -8.93
CA GLY A 254 12.34 10.96 -8.21
C GLY A 254 13.57 11.19 -9.11
N LYS A 255 13.70 10.46 -10.23
CA LYS A 255 14.80 10.66 -11.20
C LYS A 255 14.61 11.86 -12.13
N CYS A 256 13.40 12.39 -12.24
CA CYS A 256 13.16 13.69 -12.89
C CYS A 256 13.59 14.88 -12.01
N LEU A 257 13.81 14.66 -10.71
CA LEU A 257 14.39 15.64 -9.78
C LEU A 257 15.91 15.45 -9.67
N GLY A 258 16.64 15.79 -10.73
CA GLY A 258 18.10 15.78 -10.74
C GLY A 258 18.71 16.80 -9.73
N PRO A 259 19.99 16.66 -9.36
CA PRO A 259 20.67 17.49 -8.33
C PRO A 259 21.03 18.91 -8.84
N GLY A 260 20.16 19.51 -9.65
CA GLY A 260 20.24 20.90 -10.11
C GLY A 260 18.82 21.46 -10.14
N GLY A 261 18.50 22.34 -9.19
CA GLY A 261 17.18 22.92 -8.99
C GLY A 261 16.76 23.94 -10.06
N GLN A 262 16.78 23.56 -11.34
CA GLN A 262 16.18 24.32 -12.42
C GLN A 262 14.85 23.67 -12.78
N LEU A 263 13.76 24.20 -12.22
CA LEU A 263 12.41 23.84 -12.63
C LEU A 263 12.19 24.38 -14.05
N GLU A 264 12.53 23.60 -15.08
CA GLU A 264 12.03 23.77 -16.45
C GLU A 264 10.52 23.54 -16.43
N LEU A 265 9.80 24.55 -15.93
CA LEU A 265 8.44 24.82 -16.34
C LEU A 265 8.46 24.82 -17.86
N VAL A 266 7.78 23.85 -18.47
CA VAL A 266 7.40 23.89 -19.89
C VAL A 266 6.41 25.04 -20.06
N ARG A 267 6.95 26.26 -20.00
CA ARG A 267 6.25 27.51 -20.23
C ARG A 267 6.11 27.61 -21.73
N LYS A 268 5.11 26.88 -22.23
CA LYS A 268 4.57 26.98 -23.58
C LYS A 268 4.37 28.46 -23.86
N LYS A 269 5.29 29.08 -24.61
CA LYS A 269 5.19 30.51 -24.94
C LYS A 269 3.87 30.68 -25.70
N PRO A 270 2.92 31.51 -25.23
CA PRO A 270 1.81 31.89 -26.08
C PRO A 270 2.40 32.57 -27.32
N GLY A 271 1.91 32.20 -28.49
CA GLY A 271 2.50 32.62 -29.76
C GLY A 271 2.58 34.15 -29.83
N ARG A 272 3.80 34.70 -29.98
CA ARG A 272 3.93 36.11 -30.35
C ARG A 272 3.61 36.20 -31.84
N SER A 273 2.44 36.78 -32.13
CA SER A 273 1.96 36.99 -33.49
C SER A 273 3.00 37.68 -34.35
N MET A 274 3.06 37.27 -35.62
CA MET A 274 3.83 37.93 -36.64
C MET A 274 3.14 39.27 -36.97
N SER A 275 3.71 40.39 -36.54
CA SER A 275 3.24 41.73 -36.88
C SER A 275 4.25 42.41 -37.80
N VAL A 276 4.02 42.29 -39.11
CA VAL A 276 4.65 43.16 -40.11
C VAL A 276 4.07 44.56 -39.91
N GLY A 277 4.92 45.53 -39.58
CA GLY A 277 4.55 46.91 -39.28
C GLY A 277 5.65 47.87 -39.74
N SER A 278 5.29 48.79 -40.62
CA SER A 278 6.17 49.59 -41.47
C SER A 278 6.68 50.90 -40.83
N ASP A 279 7.99 51.12 -40.98
CA ASP A 279 8.63 52.39 -41.41
C ASP A 279 8.88 53.61 -40.47
N LEU A 280 10.00 54.30 -40.77
CA LEU A 280 10.34 55.72 -40.54
C LEU A 280 10.31 56.38 -39.13
N ARG A 281 11.49 56.57 -38.49
CA ARG A 281 12.28 57.85 -38.50
C ARG A 281 13.47 57.92 -37.52
N ASN A 282 14.50 58.70 -37.91
CA ASN A 282 15.65 59.27 -37.14
C ASN A 282 16.52 58.32 -36.28
N GLY A 283 17.85 58.48 -36.19
CA GLY A 283 18.75 59.47 -36.79
C GLY A 283 19.69 60.10 -35.75
N SER A 284 21.00 59.87 -35.91
CA SER A 284 22.18 60.56 -35.31
C SER A 284 23.19 59.65 -34.60
N HIS A 285 24.45 59.80 -35.01
CA HIS A 285 25.69 59.13 -34.58
C HIS A 285 26.03 59.22 -33.07
N LEU A 286 26.84 58.28 -32.56
CA LEU A 286 28.24 58.58 -32.16
C LEU A 286 29.16 57.34 -31.98
N LEU A 287 30.30 57.40 -32.68
CA LEU A 287 31.66 56.87 -32.40
C LEU A 287 32.01 55.36 -32.24
N LEU A 288 33.13 55.01 -32.89
CA LEU A 288 33.97 53.81 -32.71
C LEU A 288 34.81 53.94 -31.40
N THR A 289 35.41 52.90 -30.80
CA THR A 289 36.52 52.05 -31.30
C THR A 289 36.63 50.69 -30.57
N PRO A 290 37.46 49.72 -31.04
CA PRO A 290 37.52 48.35 -30.51
C PRO A 290 38.75 48.08 -29.63
N GLU A 291 38.66 47.12 -28.69
CA GLU A 291 39.83 46.36 -28.20
C GLU A 291 39.50 44.90 -27.80
N ALA A 292 40.40 44.01 -28.24
CA ALA A 292 40.73 42.66 -27.78
C ALA A 292 42.18 42.40 -28.26
N PRO A 293 42.94 41.38 -27.81
CA PRO A 293 42.60 40.26 -26.92
C PRO A 293 43.61 40.01 -25.77
N ALA A 294 43.41 38.96 -24.97
CA ALA A 294 44.50 38.32 -24.23
C ALA A 294 44.23 36.81 -24.03
N ALA A 295 45.22 35.97 -24.39
CA ALA A 295 45.27 34.53 -24.16
C ALA A 295 46.74 34.10 -23.95
N PHE A 296 46.96 32.86 -23.47
CA PHE A 296 48.26 32.27 -23.07
C PHE A 296 48.84 32.85 -21.75
N SER A 297 49.53 32.10 -20.86
CA SER A 297 50.14 30.75 -21.00
C SER A 297 50.46 30.03 -19.66
N LEU A 298 50.90 28.76 -19.76
CA LEU A 298 51.76 27.98 -18.83
C LEU A 298 51.12 27.37 -17.54
N MET A 299 51.50 26.17 -17.06
CA MET A 299 52.64 25.26 -17.38
C MET A 299 52.24 23.78 -17.58
N ALA A 300 53.17 22.98 -18.14
CA ALA A 300 53.03 21.54 -18.44
C ALA A 300 54.22 20.69 -17.91
N ASN A 301 54.01 19.37 -17.72
CA ASN A 301 55.01 18.27 -17.65
C ASN A 301 54.31 16.96 -17.22
N ARG A 302 54.73 15.72 -17.55
CA ARG A 302 55.58 15.14 -18.63
C ARG A 302 55.42 13.60 -18.67
N VAL A 303 55.86 12.94 -19.75
CA VAL A 303 55.74 11.50 -20.15
C VAL A 303 57.02 11.15 -20.98
N PRO A 304 57.55 9.90 -21.18
CA PRO A 304 57.09 8.50 -20.98
C PRO A 304 57.97 7.66 -19.99
N PRO A 305 57.90 6.30 -19.86
CA PRO A 305 57.06 5.29 -20.56
C PRO A 305 56.15 4.40 -19.69
#